data_AF-A0A060T0C9-F1
#
_entry.id   AF-A0A060T0C9-F1
#
_cell.length_a   1.000
_cell.length_b   1.000
_cell.length_c   1.000
_cell.angle_alpha   90.00
_cell.angle_beta   90.00
_cell.angle_gamma   90.00
#
_symmetry.space_group_name_H-M   'P 1'
#
loop_
_entity.id
_entity.type
_entity.pdbx_description
1 polymer ?
#
loop_
_entity_poly.entity_id
_entity_poly.type
_entity_poly.pdbx_seq_one_letter_code
_entity_poly.pdbx_strand_id
1 'polypeptide(L)'
;VLTKPDTLPPGSTKRRELWLDVLEGREHVLQHGYYCTRQPDDDQRLAGITSMEARAAEADFFRTTSPWSSSTVPHRFGTQNLVKSISELLTRIISDSLPGLLSEVASQLANTNKQLEALPPQ
;
A
#
# COMPACT_ATOMS: atom_id res chain seq x y z
N VAL A 1 -6.59 1.12 1.84
CA VAL A 1 -6.65 0.39 0.56
C VAL A 1 -8.04 -0.21 0.42
N LEU A 2 -8.70 -0.01 -0.71
CA LEU A 2 -10.00 -0.61 -1.03
C LEU A 2 -9.78 -1.89 -1.83
N THR A 3 -10.53 -2.95 -1.52
CA THR A 3 -10.39 -4.26 -2.16
C THR A 3 -11.74 -4.80 -2.60
N LYS A 4 -11.73 -5.76 -3.54
CA LYS A 4 -12.92 -6.38 -4.12
C LYS A 4 -13.85 -5.42 -4.89
N PRO A 5 -13.32 -4.54 -5.77
CA PRO A 5 -14.15 -3.61 -6.57
C PRO A 5 -15.14 -4.34 -7.49
N ASP A 6 -14.89 -5.60 -7.80
CA ASP A 6 -15.73 -6.51 -8.57
C ASP A 6 -17.04 -6.91 -7.85
N THR A 7 -17.10 -6.78 -6.53
CA THR A 7 -18.34 -7.01 -5.75
C THR A 7 -19.39 -5.92 -5.93
N LEU A 8 -19.02 -4.80 -6.53
CA LEU A 8 -19.95 -3.74 -6.92
C LEU A 8 -20.47 -4.06 -8.32
N PRO A 9 -21.69 -4.58 -8.51
CA PRO A 9 -22.21 -4.89 -9.84
C PRO A 9 -22.43 -3.60 -10.67
N PRO A 10 -22.58 -3.70 -12.01
CA PRO A 10 -22.78 -2.53 -12.88
C PRO A 10 -23.95 -1.64 -12.47
N GLY A 11 -25.04 -2.22 -11.92
CA GLY A 11 -26.19 -1.46 -11.42
C GLY A 11 -25.96 -0.71 -10.10
N SER A 12 -24.80 -0.88 -9.45
CA SER A 12 -24.45 -0.16 -8.21
C SER A 12 -23.76 1.17 -8.48
N THR A 13 -24.29 1.94 -9.43
CA THR A 13 -23.69 3.18 -9.96
C THR A 13 -23.30 4.15 -8.84
N LYS A 14 -24.22 4.48 -7.92
CA LYS A 14 -23.94 5.38 -6.79
C LYS A 14 -22.80 4.92 -5.90
N ARG A 15 -22.70 3.61 -5.62
CA ARG A 15 -21.61 3.07 -4.78
C ARG A 15 -20.27 3.11 -5.50
N ARG A 16 -20.26 2.83 -6.81
CA ARG A 16 -19.06 2.91 -7.65
C ARG A 16 -18.59 4.36 -7.78
N GLU A 17 -19.50 5.33 -7.91
CA GLU A 17 -19.20 6.76 -7.89
C GLU A 17 -18.59 7.19 -6.56
N LEU A 18 -19.19 6.83 -5.41
CA LEU A 18 -18.63 7.14 -4.09
C LEU A 18 -17.20 6.59 -3.91
N TRP A 19 -16.96 5.36 -4.35
CA TRP A 19 -15.62 4.79 -4.34
C TRP A 19 -14.65 5.57 -5.22
N LEU A 20 -15.10 6.03 -6.38
CA LEU A 20 -14.29 6.87 -7.25
C LEU A 20 -13.99 8.22 -6.60
N ASP A 21 -14.96 8.84 -5.93
CA ASP A 21 -14.77 10.09 -5.18
C ASP A 21 -13.70 9.95 -4.09
N VAL A 22 -13.72 8.84 -3.35
CA VAL A 22 -12.69 8.51 -2.36
C VAL A 22 -11.31 8.29 -3.01
N LEU A 23 -11.26 7.55 -4.11
CA LEU A 23 -10.01 7.23 -4.81
C LEU A 23 -9.37 8.46 -5.48
N GLU A 24 -10.20 9.38 -5.98
CA GLU A 24 -9.80 10.64 -6.60
C GLU A 24 -9.58 11.76 -5.58
N GLY A 25 -9.71 11.48 -4.28
CA GLY A 25 -9.45 12.43 -3.22
C GLY A 25 -10.48 13.55 -3.11
N ARG A 26 -11.69 13.34 -3.64
CA ARG A 26 -12.84 14.24 -3.44
C ARG A 26 -13.52 14.01 -2.10
N GLU A 27 -13.41 12.81 -1.54
CA GLU A 27 -13.99 12.45 -0.24
C GLU A 27 -12.98 11.68 0.63
N HIS A 28 -13.12 11.78 1.96
CA HIS A 28 -12.31 11.06 2.96
C HIS A 28 -10.78 11.18 2.82
N VAL A 29 -10.25 12.33 2.38
CA VAL A 29 -8.84 12.53 2.01
C VAL A 29 -7.83 12.02 3.06
N LEU A 30 -6.85 11.23 2.60
CA LEU A 30 -5.72 10.74 3.39
C LEU A 30 -4.39 11.29 2.85
N GLN A 31 -3.39 11.41 3.73
CA GLN A 31 -2.04 11.89 3.39
C GLN A 31 -1.41 11.14 2.21
N HIS A 32 -1.61 9.83 2.12
CA HIS A 32 -1.07 9.00 1.04
C HIS A 32 -2.13 8.60 0.00
N GLY A 33 -3.35 9.11 0.13
CA GLY A 33 -4.49 8.75 -0.72
C GLY A 33 -4.95 7.29 -0.56
N TYR A 34 -5.95 6.92 -1.35
CA TYR A 34 -6.44 5.54 -1.43
C TYR A 34 -5.90 4.85 -2.68
N TYR A 35 -5.81 3.52 -2.58
CA TYR A 35 -5.57 2.63 -3.70
C TYR A 35 -6.70 1.62 -3.77
N CYS A 36 -7.02 1.16 -4.97
CA CYS A 36 -7.98 0.09 -5.21
C CYS A 36 -7.27 -1.09 -5.88
N THR A 37 -7.45 -2.29 -5.33
CA THR A 37 -6.87 -3.52 -5.88
C THR A 37 -7.93 -4.61 -6.05
N ARG A 38 -7.74 -5.45 -7.05
CA ARG A 38 -8.56 -6.64 -7.30
C ARG A 38 -7.67 -7.86 -7.13
N GLN A 39 -8.15 -8.83 -6.36
CA GLN A 39 -7.47 -10.11 -6.15
C GLN A 39 -8.28 -11.23 -6.80
N PRO A 40 -7.66 -12.39 -7.08
CA PRO A 40 -8.39 -13.52 -7.62
C PRO A 40 -9.50 -13.99 -6.68
N ASP A 41 -10.65 -14.32 -7.26
CA ASP A 41 -11.76 -14.95 -6.54
C ASP A 41 -11.47 -16.42 -6.23
N ASP A 42 -12.40 -17.08 -5.55
CA ASP A 42 -12.22 -18.44 -5.04
C ASP A 42 -12.08 -19.45 -6.18
N ASP A 43 -12.85 -19.29 -7.26
CA ASP A 43 -12.81 -20.16 -8.44
C ASP A 43 -11.48 -20.03 -9.18
N GLN A 44 -11.00 -18.80 -9.36
CA GLN A 44 -9.69 -18.52 -9.96
C GLN A 44 -8.55 -19.11 -9.13
N ARG A 45 -8.63 -19.05 -7.79
CA ARG A 45 -7.63 -19.66 -6.91
C ARG A 45 -7.67 -21.19 -6.96
N LEU A 46 -8.86 -21.79 -7.01
CA LEU A 46 -9.02 -23.24 -7.17
C LEU A 46 -8.48 -23.72 -8.53
N ALA A 47 -8.60 -22.91 -9.58
CA ALA A 47 -8.02 -23.17 -10.89
C ALA A 47 -6.49 -22.99 -10.96
N GLY A 48 -5.83 -22.58 -9.86
CA GLY A 48 -4.38 -22.46 -9.80
C GLY A 48 -3.81 -21.22 -10.49
N ILE A 49 -4.58 -20.12 -10.55
CA ILE A 49 -4.12 -18.86 -11.16
C ILE A 49 -2.77 -18.42 -10.58
N THR A 50 -1.82 -18.11 -11.46
CA THR A 50 -0.51 -17.62 -11.06
C THR A 50 -0.58 -16.15 -10.62
N SER A 51 0.42 -15.72 -9.85
CA SER A 51 0.58 -14.30 -9.49
C SER A 51 0.66 -13.39 -10.72
N MET A 52 1.30 -13.83 -11.80
CA MET A 52 1.42 -13.04 -13.03
C MET A 52 0.06 -12.88 -13.72
N GLU A 53 -0.69 -13.96 -13.87
CA GLU A 53 -2.03 -13.95 -14.46
C GLU A 53 -3.00 -13.12 -13.63
N ALA A 54 -2.93 -13.22 -12.30
CA ALA A 54 -3.74 -12.40 -11.39
C ALA A 54 -3.50 -10.90 -11.61
N ARG A 55 -2.23 -10.48 -11.81
CA ARG A 55 -1.89 -9.07 -12.07
C ARG A 55 -2.33 -8.62 -13.45
N ALA A 56 -2.25 -9.49 -14.46
CA ALA A 56 -2.79 -9.19 -15.79
C ALA A 56 -4.32 -9.02 -15.75
N ALA A 57 -5.04 -9.94 -15.08
CA ALA A 57 -6.49 -9.87 -14.92
C ALA A 57 -6.93 -8.63 -14.11
N GLU A 58 -6.16 -8.23 -13.10
CA GLU A 58 -6.37 -6.99 -12.34
C GLU A 58 -6.21 -5.75 -13.24
N ALA A 59 -5.14 -5.68 -14.03
CA ALA A 59 -4.90 -4.58 -14.94
C ALA A 59 -5.99 -4.48 -16.03
N ASP A 60 -6.42 -5.61 -16.57
CA ASP A 60 -7.48 -5.69 -17.57
C ASP A 60 -8.83 -5.22 -17.01
N PHE A 61 -9.15 -5.61 -15.76
CA PHE A 61 -10.35 -5.16 -15.08
C PHE A 61 -10.40 -3.64 -14.95
N PHE A 62 -9.34 -3.01 -14.42
CA PHE A 62 -9.31 -1.57 -14.23
C PHE A 62 -9.25 -0.80 -15.56
N ARG A 63 -8.68 -1.38 -16.62
CA ARG A 63 -8.66 -0.78 -17.95
C ARG A 63 -10.01 -0.81 -18.66
N THR A 64 -10.84 -1.82 -18.40
CA THR A 64 -12.07 -2.05 -19.17
C THR A 64 -13.36 -1.75 -18.41
N THR A 65 -13.32 -1.76 -17.07
CA THR A 65 -14.52 -1.64 -16.25
C THR A 65 -14.75 -0.21 -15.78
N SER A 66 -15.87 0.38 -16.21
CA SER A 66 -16.35 1.67 -15.69
C SER A 66 -16.80 1.55 -14.21
N PRO A 67 -16.52 2.54 -13.36
CA PRO A 67 -15.96 3.86 -13.68
C PRO A 67 -14.44 3.94 -13.56
N TRP A 68 -13.76 2.85 -13.20
CA TRP A 68 -12.32 2.82 -12.98
C TRP A 68 -11.52 3.16 -14.23
N SER A 69 -11.96 2.65 -15.38
CA SER A 69 -11.32 2.89 -16.68
C SER A 69 -11.35 4.34 -17.12
N SER A 70 -12.31 5.12 -16.62
CA SER A 70 -12.47 6.56 -16.90
C SER A 70 -11.91 7.46 -15.81
N SER A 71 -11.22 6.90 -14.80
CA SER A 71 -10.70 7.68 -13.69
C SER A 71 -9.55 8.61 -14.12
N THR A 72 -9.50 9.77 -13.49
CA THR A 72 -8.41 10.76 -13.57
C THR A 72 -7.15 10.34 -12.82
N VAL A 73 -7.22 9.31 -11.96
CA VAL A 73 -6.09 8.82 -11.16
C VAL A 73 -5.76 7.34 -11.43
N PRO A 74 -5.45 6.94 -12.68
CA PRO A 74 -5.16 5.55 -13.03
C PRO A 74 -4.03 4.93 -12.18
N HIS A 75 -3.10 5.76 -11.70
CA HIS A 75 -2.00 5.37 -10.81
C HIS A 75 -2.44 4.90 -9.41
N ARG A 76 -3.73 5.01 -9.05
CA ARG A 76 -4.28 4.50 -7.78
C ARG A 76 -4.88 3.10 -7.90
N PHE A 77 -4.96 2.56 -9.11
CA PHE A 77 -5.55 1.25 -9.36
C PHE A 77 -4.49 0.18 -9.59
N GLY A 78 -4.74 -1.00 -9.07
CA GLY A 78 -3.91 -2.18 -9.28
C GLY A 78 -2.77 -2.30 -8.27
N THR A 79 -2.40 -3.56 -8.02
CA THR A 79 -1.43 -3.89 -6.98
C THR A 79 -0.02 -3.47 -7.36
N GLN A 80 0.33 -3.44 -8.65
CA GLN A 80 1.65 -2.97 -9.09
C GLN A 80 1.90 -1.50 -8.69
N ASN A 81 0.89 -0.65 -8.87
CA ASN A 81 0.97 0.76 -8.50
C ASN A 81 1.04 0.95 -6.98
N LEU A 82 0.25 0.17 -6.23
CA LEU A 82 0.30 0.17 -4.77
C LEU A 82 1.68 -0.24 -4.24
N VAL A 83 2.23 -1.35 -4.76
CA VAL A 83 3.56 -1.85 -4.36
C VAL A 83 4.63 -0.81 -4.65
N LYS A 84 4.65 -0.23 -5.86
CA LYS A 84 5.60 0.82 -6.22
C LYS A 84 5.57 1.99 -5.22
N SER A 85 4.38 2.51 -4.91
CA SER A 85 4.24 3.63 -3.99
C SER A 85 4.64 3.28 -2.56
N ILE A 86 4.29 2.09 -2.07
CA ILE A 86 4.68 1.64 -0.73
C ILE A 86 6.20 1.44 -0.66
N SER A 87 6.81 0.86 -1.68
CA SER A 87 8.26 0.68 -1.74
C SER A 87 8.98 2.03 -1.65
N GLU A 88 8.57 3.02 -2.46
CA GLU A 88 9.16 4.37 -2.42
C GLU A 88 8.97 5.04 -1.05
N LEU A 89 7.78 4.91 -0.44
CA LEU A 89 7.49 5.48 0.88
C LEU A 89 8.33 4.82 1.97
N LEU A 90 8.41 3.49 1.97
CA LEU A 90 9.19 2.74 2.95
C LEU A 90 10.68 3.08 2.84
N THR A 91 11.22 3.14 1.61
CA THR A 91 12.61 3.57 1.40
C THR A 91 12.87 4.94 1.99
N ARG A 92 11.97 5.91 1.78
CA ARG A 92 12.09 7.24 2.37
C ARG A 92 12.08 7.19 3.90
N ILE A 93 11.12 6.48 4.50
CA ILE A 93 11.04 6.35 5.97
C ILE A 93 12.31 5.75 6.56
N ILE A 94 12.88 4.73 5.90
CA ILE A 94 14.13 4.11 6.33
C ILE A 94 15.28 5.13 6.23
N SER A 95 15.41 5.82 5.09
CA SER A 95 16.47 6.82 4.90
C SER A 95 16.39 7.96 5.92
N ASP A 96 15.17 8.43 6.23
CA ASP A 96 14.95 9.55 7.15
C ASP A 96 15.17 9.14 8.61
N SER A 97 14.83 7.90 8.98
CA SER A 97 14.97 7.39 10.36
C SER A 97 16.38 6.91 10.70
N LEU A 98 17.16 6.46 9.72
CA LEU A 98 18.45 5.82 9.94
C LEU A 98 19.46 6.70 10.71
N PRO A 99 19.65 7.99 10.43
CA PRO A 99 20.58 8.83 11.19
C PRO A 99 20.21 8.95 12.67
N GLY A 100 18.90 9.08 12.97
CA GLY A 100 18.39 9.12 14.34
C GLY A 100 18.67 7.83 15.09
N LEU A 101 18.40 6.68 14.44
CA LEU A 101 18.67 5.36 15.00
C LEU A 101 20.17 5.16 15.28
N LEU A 102 21.07 5.59 14.38
CA LEU A 102 22.51 5.51 14.60
C LEU A 102 22.96 6.37 15.80
N SER A 103 22.41 7.57 15.94
CA SER A 103 22.67 8.43 17.09
C SER A 103 22.20 7.79 18.40
N GLU A 104 21.02 7.16 18.37
CA GLU A 104 20.46 6.49 19.54
C GLU A 104 21.31 5.28 19.96
N VAL A 105 21.74 4.46 18.99
CA VAL A 105 22.65 3.33 19.24
C VAL A 105 23.96 3.80 19.84
N ALA A 106 24.57 4.86 19.30
CA ALA A 106 25.81 5.41 19.84
C ALA A 106 25.64 5.93 21.28
N SER A 107 24.53 6.61 21.57
CA SER A 107 24.20 7.10 22.91
C SER A 107 24.01 5.96 23.90
N GLN A 108 23.25 4.92 23.52
CA GLN A 108 23.01 3.76 24.37
C GLN A 108 24.32 3.00 24.64
N LEU A 109 25.19 2.83 23.63
CA LEU A 109 26.51 2.21 23.81
C LEU A 109 27.38 3.00 24.80
N ALA A 110 27.47 4.32 24.63
CA ALA A 110 28.24 5.17 25.53
C ALA A 110 27.71 5.11 26.97
N ASN A 111 26.39 5.07 27.14
CA ASN A 111 25.78 4.94 28.46
C ASN A 111 26.09 3.58 29.11
N THR A 112 25.98 2.48 28.36
CA THR A 112 26.31 1.14 28.86
C THR A 112 27.78 1.04 29.27
N ASN A 113 28.71 1.58 28.47
CA ASN A 113 30.13 1.59 28.82
C ASN A 113 30.40 2.37 30.11
N LYS A 114 29.79 3.55 30.30
CA LYS A 114 29.88 4.31 31.55
C LYS A 114 29.35 3.51 32.74
N GLN A 115 28.24 2.79 32.57
CA GLN A 115 27.67 1.95 33.63
C GLN A 115 28.61 0.79 34.00
N LEU A 116 29.25 0.17 33.01
CA LEU A 116 30.24 -0.90 33.23
C LEU A 116 31.48 -0.38 33.97
N GLU A 117 31.99 0.79 33.59
CA GLU A 117 33.14 1.43 34.26
C GLU A 117 32.84 1.81 35.73
N ALA A 118 31.57 2.07 36.05
CA ALA A 118 31.15 2.39 37.41
C ALA A 118 30.93 1.16 38.31
N LEU A 119 31.06 -0.06 37.78
CA LEU A 119 30.96 -1.27 38.59
C LEU A 119 32.19 -1.40 39.49
N PRO A 120 32.01 -1.77 40.77
CA PRO A 120 33.13 -1.99 41.67
C PRO A 120 33.98 -3.19 41.23
N PRO A 121 35.30 -3.16 41.49
CA PRO A 121 36.17 -4.32 41.24
C PRO A 121 35.75 -5.51 42.11
N GLN A 122 35.94 -6.72 41.57
CA GLN A 122 35.78 -7.97 42.35
C GLN A 122 36.90 -8.13 43.38
#